data_AF-A0A6B3HSW4-F1
#
_entry.id   AF-A0A6B3HSW4-F1
#
_cell.length_a   1.000
_cell.length_b   1.000
_cell.length_c   1.000
_cell.angle_alpha   90.00
_cell.angle_beta   90.00
_cell.angle_gamma   90.00
#
_symmetry.space_group_name_H-M   'P 1'
#
loop_
_entity.id
_entity.type
_entity.pdbx_description
1 polymer ?
#
loop_
_entity_poly.entity_id
_entity_poly.type
_entity_poly.pdbx_seq_one_letter_code
_entity_poly.pdbx_strand_id
1 'polypeptide(L)'
;MRLDELLEELQARINAARGTRDRVHSLLEAVVSVGRELDLSQVLRRIVEAGAQLVDAQYGALGVIGPDGRTLSQFLTSGMTQEQRERIGPLPAGHGLLGELIRHPEPLRL
;
A
#
# COMPACT_ATOMS: atom_id res chain seq x y z
N MET A 1 54.53 -12.13 3.93
CA MET A 1 53.84 -13.14 3.10
C MET A 1 52.80 -13.94 3.91
N ARG A 2 53.16 -14.81 4.86
CA ARG A 2 52.15 -15.61 5.61
C ARG A 2 51.16 -14.80 6.47
N LEU A 3 51.59 -13.65 6.99
CA LEU A 3 50.74 -12.75 7.77
C LEU A 3 49.76 -11.97 6.86
N ASP A 4 50.21 -11.60 5.67
CA ASP A 4 49.42 -10.85 4.69
C ASP A 4 48.26 -11.70 4.15
N GLU A 5 48.51 -12.97 3.84
CA GLU A 5 47.47 -13.94 3.42
C GLU A 5 46.41 -14.17 4.51
N LEU A 6 46.83 -14.27 5.78
CA LEU A 6 45.90 -14.44 6.91
C LEU A 6 45.03 -13.20 7.13
N LEU A 7 45.58 -12.01 6.89
CA LEU A 7 44.84 -10.76 6.95
C LEU A 7 43.84 -10.65 5.80
N GLU A 8 44.21 -11.04 4.58
CA GLU A 8 43.28 -11.08 3.44
C GLU A 8 42.12 -12.07 3.67
N GLU A 9 42.41 -13.27 4.16
CA GLU A 9 41.41 -14.28 4.53
C GLU A 9 40.44 -13.75 5.61
N LEU A 10 40.96 -13.09 6.65
CA LEU A 10 40.14 -12.48 7.71
C LEU A 10 39.27 -11.35 7.16
N GLN A 11 39.83 -10.49 6.31
CA GLN A 11 39.13 -9.40 5.64
C GLN A 11 37.97 -9.93 4.78
N ALA A 12 38.20 -11.00 4.02
CA ALA A 12 37.19 -11.65 3.19
C ALA A 12 36.05 -12.23 4.02
N ARG A 13 36.35 -12.88 5.15
CA ARG A 13 35.35 -13.42 6.08
C ARG A 13 34.52 -12.31 6.73
N ILE A 14 35.13 -11.19 7.11
CA ILE A 14 34.43 -10.01 7.66
C ILE A 14 33.50 -9.40 6.61
N ASN A 15 33.95 -9.27 5.36
CA ASN A 15 33.14 -8.71 4.27
C ASN A 15 31.95 -9.62 3.91
N ALA A 16 32.14 -10.94 3.89
CA ALA A 16 31.05 -11.90 3.66
C ALA A 16 30.00 -11.86 4.79
N ALA A 17 30.45 -11.76 6.05
CA ALA A 17 29.57 -11.62 7.20
C ALA A 17 28.79 -10.29 7.17
N ARG A 18 29.45 -9.17 6.79
CA ARG A 18 28.81 -7.87 6.60
C ARG A 18 27.77 -7.90 5.48
N GLY A 19 28.12 -8.43 4.31
CA GLY A 19 27.19 -8.53 3.18
C GLY A 19 25.96 -9.40 3.48
N THR A 20 26.11 -10.43 4.33
CA THR A 20 24.97 -11.24 4.80
C THR A 20 24.09 -10.45 5.76
N ARG A 21 24.69 -9.70 6.70
CA ARG A 21 23.97 -8.84 7.64
C ARG A 21 23.16 -7.74 6.94
N ASP A 22 23.75 -7.09 5.94
CA ASP A 22 23.09 -6.01 5.19
C ASP A 22 21.86 -6.54 4.43
N ARG A 23 21.98 -7.72 3.80
CA ARG A 23 20.86 -8.38 3.11
C ARG A 23 19.72 -8.75 4.05
N VAL A 24 20.03 -9.28 5.25
CA VAL A 24 19.02 -9.61 6.27
C VAL A 24 18.33 -8.35 6.77
N HIS A 25 19.06 -7.25 6.94
CA HIS A 25 18.50 -5.96 7.36
C HIS A 25 17.51 -5.42 6.31
N SER A 26 17.89 -5.41 5.03
CA SER A 26 17.00 -4.96 3.95
C SER A 26 15.74 -5.81 3.83
N LEU A 27 15.84 -7.14 4.03
CA LEU A 27 14.66 -8.01 4.04
C LEU A 27 13.72 -7.71 5.20
N LEU A 28 14.27 -7.47 6.40
CA LEU A 28 13.49 -7.09 7.58
C LEU A 28 12.78 -5.75 7.37
N GLU A 29 13.46 -4.75 6.80
CA GLU A 29 12.84 -3.47 6.44
C GLU A 29 11.68 -3.66 5.45
N ALA A 30 11.87 -4.48 4.41
CA ALA A 30 10.82 -4.79 3.44
C ALA A 30 9.61 -5.46 4.10
N VAL A 31 9.82 -6.45 4.97
CA VAL A 31 8.75 -7.14 5.71
C VAL A 31 8.00 -6.19 6.65
N VAL A 32 8.71 -5.31 7.35
CA VAL A 32 8.10 -4.29 8.23
C VAL A 32 7.31 -3.27 7.42
N SER A 33 7.80 -2.84 6.25
CA SER A 33 7.08 -1.94 5.35
C SER A 33 5.77 -2.54 4.88
N VAL A 34 5.81 -3.80 4.39
CA VAL A 34 4.61 -4.54 3.96
C VAL A 34 3.63 -4.70 5.12
N GLY A 35 4.11 -5.00 6.34
CA GLY A 35 3.26 -5.09 7.53
C GLY A 35 2.52 -3.78 7.85
N ARG A 36 3.19 -2.63 7.72
CA ARG A 36 2.57 -1.30 7.93
C ARG A 36 1.58 -0.93 6.83
N GLU A 37 1.86 -1.27 5.58
CA GLU A 37 0.93 -1.06 4.46
C GLU A 37 -0.34 -1.90 4.59
N LEU A 38 -0.19 -3.15 5.07
CA LEU A 38 -1.31 -4.02 5.41
C LEU A 38 -2.14 -3.44 6.56
N ASP A 39 -1.51 -2.83 7.56
CA ASP A 39 -2.21 -2.17 8.67
C ASP A 39 -3.04 -0.97 8.17
N LEU A 40 -2.44 -0.07 7.38
CA LEU A 40 -3.15 1.09 6.82
C LEU A 40 -4.36 0.66 5.98
N SER A 41 -4.18 -0.32 5.09
CA SER A 41 -5.26 -0.80 4.22
C SER A 41 -6.42 -1.37 5.03
N GLN A 42 -6.13 -2.04 6.15
CA GLN A 42 -7.15 -2.56 7.07
C GLN A 42 -7.84 -1.44 7.85
N VAL A 43 -7.11 -0.44 8.31
CA VAL A 43 -7.69 0.73 8.99
C VAL A 43 -8.63 1.49 8.05
N LEU A 44 -8.20 1.78 6.82
CA LEU A 44 -9.04 2.47 5.83
C LEU A 44 -10.30 1.67 5.47
N ARG A 45 -10.19 0.33 5.40
CA ARG A 45 -11.33 -0.55 5.21
C ARG A 45 -12.34 -0.44 6.35
N ARG A 46 -11.88 -0.45 7.61
CA ARG A 46 -12.75 -0.25 8.77
C ARG A 46 -13.42 1.11 8.77
N ILE A 47 -12.75 2.17 8.30
CA ILE A 47 -13.35 3.51 8.19
C ILE A 47 -14.52 3.50 7.20
N VAL A 48 -14.34 2.94 6.00
CA VAL A 48 -15.44 2.89 5.01
C VAL A 48 -16.59 2.00 5.47
N GLU A 49 -16.30 0.89 6.16
CA GLU A 49 -17.32 0.02 6.76
C GLU A 49 -18.12 0.74 7.84
N ALA A 50 -17.45 1.37 8.80
CA ALA A 50 -18.10 2.12 9.87
C ALA A 50 -18.90 3.31 9.34
N GLY A 51 -18.35 4.04 8.35
CA GLY A 51 -19.04 5.16 7.72
C GLY A 51 -20.31 4.72 6.99
N ALA A 52 -20.26 3.63 6.23
CA ALA A 52 -21.45 3.07 5.56
C ALA A 52 -22.51 2.63 6.56
N GLN A 53 -22.12 1.96 7.65
CA GLN A 53 -23.04 1.55 8.71
C GLN A 53 -23.68 2.74 9.43
N LEU A 54 -22.90 3.80 9.69
CA LEU A 54 -23.38 5.01 10.39
C LEU A 54 -24.53 5.71 9.64
N VAL A 55 -24.52 5.67 8.31
CA VAL A 55 -25.51 6.31 7.45
C VAL A 55 -26.52 5.33 6.83
N ASP A 56 -26.51 4.07 7.29
CA ASP A 56 -27.35 2.98 6.77
C ASP A 56 -27.23 2.80 5.24
N ALA A 57 -26.01 2.94 4.70
CA ALA A 57 -25.73 2.76 3.29
C ALA A 57 -25.45 1.29 2.95
N GLN A 58 -26.09 0.81 1.88
CA GLN A 58 -25.85 -0.54 1.35
C GLN A 58 -24.41 -0.74 0.84
N TYR A 59 -23.79 0.33 0.33
CA TYR A 59 -22.43 0.30 -0.22
C TYR A 59 -21.67 1.55 0.19
N GLY A 60 -20.37 1.40 0.39
CA GLY A 60 -19.45 2.51 0.67
C GLY A 60 -18.15 2.36 -0.11
N ALA A 61 -17.47 3.48 -0.38
CA ALA A 61 -16.17 3.47 -1.03
C ALA A 61 -15.23 4.55 -0.45
N LEU A 62 -13.92 4.26 -0.45
CA LEU A 62 -12.87 5.18 -0.05
C LEU A 62 -11.75 5.13 -1.09
N GLY A 63 -11.46 6.28 -1.71
CA GLY A 63 -10.34 6.47 -2.62
C GLY A 63 -9.18 7.20 -1.94
N VAL A 64 -7.96 6.71 -2.09
CA VAL A 64 -6.73 7.41 -1.68
C VAL A 64 -6.14 8.06 -2.92
N ILE A 65 -5.95 9.38 -2.87
CA ILE A 65 -5.38 10.15 -3.98
C ILE A 65 -3.90 9.77 -4.14
N GLY A 66 -3.50 9.51 -5.38
CA GLY A 66 -2.13 9.19 -5.74
C GLY A 66 -1.19 10.41 -5.65
N PRO A 67 0.14 10.19 -5.67
CA PRO A 67 1.12 11.27 -5.58
C PRO A 67 1.04 12.31 -6.72
N ASP A 68 0.43 11.93 -7.85
CA ASP A 68 0.19 12.82 -8.99
C ASP A 68 -0.97 13.81 -8.77
N GLY A 69 -1.73 13.66 -7.68
CA GLY A 69 -2.90 14.47 -7.36
C GLY A 69 -4.07 14.28 -8.34
N ARG A 70 -4.04 13.24 -9.18
CA ARG A 70 -5.02 13.03 -10.26
C ARG A 70 -5.61 11.63 -10.26
N THR A 71 -4.82 10.63 -9.90
CA THR A 71 -5.24 9.23 -9.87
C THR A 71 -5.56 8.78 -8.46
N LEU A 72 -6.10 7.57 -8.35
CA LEU A 72 -6.29 6.90 -7.06
C LEU A 72 -5.21 5.83 -6.93
N SER A 73 -4.41 5.91 -5.86
CA SER A 73 -3.42 4.88 -5.53
C SER A 73 -4.05 3.66 -4.87
N GLN A 74 -5.20 3.85 -4.20
CA GLN A 74 -6.00 2.79 -3.61
C GLN A 74 -7.49 3.10 -3.73
N PHE A 75 -8.29 2.06 -3.91
CA PHE A 75 -9.75 2.16 -3.91
C PHE A 75 -10.37 0.99 -3.15
N LEU A 76 -10.96 1.30 -2.00
CA LEU A 76 -11.55 0.35 -1.08
C LEU A 76 -13.07 0.45 -1.17
N THR A 77 -13.75 -0.69 -1.18
CA THR A 77 -15.22 -0.77 -1.17
C THR A 77 -15.72 -1.64 -0.03
N SER A 78 -16.90 -1.29 0.47
CA SER A 78 -17.67 -2.01 1.48
C SER A 78 -19.08 -2.32 0.98
N GLY A 79 -19.67 -3.40 1.49
CA GLY A 79 -20.99 -3.89 1.09
C GLY A 79 -21.02 -4.67 -0.23
N MET A 80 -19.91 -4.71 -0.98
CA MET A 80 -19.82 -5.40 -2.28
C MET A 80 -19.08 -6.73 -2.15
N THR A 81 -19.65 -7.78 -2.73
CA THR A 81 -18.95 -9.06 -2.92
C THR A 81 -17.88 -8.94 -4.01
N GLN A 82 -16.93 -9.87 -3.99
CA GLN A 82 -15.88 -9.94 -5.00
C GLN A 82 -16.46 -10.12 -6.41
N GLU A 83 -17.45 -10.99 -6.57
CA GLU A 83 -18.13 -11.23 -7.85
C GLU A 83 -18.83 -9.95 -8.38
N GLN A 84 -19.49 -9.18 -7.51
CA GLN A 84 -20.08 -7.90 -7.90
C GLN A 84 -19.03 -6.89 -8.37
N ARG A 85 -17.87 -6.84 -7.71
CA ARG A 85 -16.76 -5.96 -8.12
C ARG A 85 -16.22 -6.36 -9.50
N GLU A 86 -16.02 -7.65 -9.73
CA GLU A 86 -15.53 -8.18 -11.01
C GLU A 86 -16.48 -7.87 -12.16
N ARG A 87 -17.80 -7.93 -11.91
CA ARG A 87 -18.83 -7.56 -12.91
C ARG A 87 -18.86 -6.07 -13.26
N ILE A 88 -18.48 -5.19 -12.34
CA ILE A 88 -18.41 -3.74 -12.60
C ILE A 88 -17.21 -3.40 -13.48
N GLY A 89 -16.11 -4.12 -13.29
CA GLY A 89 -14.92 -4.01 -14.12
C GLY A 89 -13.77 -3.26 -13.43
N PRO A 90 -12.92 -2.56 -14.21
CA PRO A 90 -11.68 -1.96 -13.70
C PRO A 90 -11.92 -0.92 -12.60
N LEU A 91 -10.92 -0.77 -11.72
CA LEU A 91 -10.93 0.28 -10.71
C LEU A 91 -10.89 1.68 -11.35
N PRO A 92 -11.49 2.68 -10.70
CA PRO A 92 -11.50 4.05 -11.20
C PRO A 92 -10.08 4.62 -11.31
N ALA A 93 -9.74 5.16 -12.48
CA ALA A 93 -8.41 5.68 -12.77
C ALA A 93 -8.30 7.22 -12.67
N GLY A 94 -9.12 7.85 -11.82
CA GLY A 94 -9.10 9.31 -11.62
C GLY A 94 -9.86 10.12 -12.68
N HIS A 95 -10.77 9.49 -13.42
CA HIS A 95 -11.69 10.16 -14.36
C HIS A 95 -13.15 10.02 -13.93
N GLY A 96 -14.07 10.68 -14.65
CA GLY A 96 -15.51 10.65 -14.35
C GLY A 96 -15.84 11.33 -13.02
N LEU A 97 -16.84 10.78 -12.29
CA LEU A 97 -17.35 11.35 -11.04
C LEU A 97 -16.26 11.48 -9.97
N LEU A 98 -15.44 10.45 -9.78
CA LEU A 98 -14.36 10.49 -8.79
C LEU A 98 -13.24 11.44 -9.22
N GLY A 99 -12.97 11.55 -10.52
CA GLY A 99 -12.03 12.54 -11.05
C GLY A 99 -12.52 13.99 -10.92
N GLU A 100 -13.84 14.21 -10.85
CA GLU A 100 -14.42 15.51 -10.52
C GLU A 100 -14.18 15.86 -9.05
N LEU A 101 -14.46 14.93 -8.13
CA LEU A 101 -14.22 15.13 -6.69
C LEU A 101 -12.74 15.38 -6.34
N ILE A 102 -11.81 14.84 -7.12
CA ILE A 102 -10.37 15.13 -6.97
C ILE A 102 -10.05 16.58 -7.36
N ARG A 103 -10.65 17.09 -8.44
CA ARG A 103 -10.42 18.45 -8.94
C ARG A 103 -11.19 19.52 -8.15
N HIS A 104 -12.40 19.17 -7.72
CA HIS A 104 -13.33 20.03 -7.01
C HIS A 104 -13.82 19.27 -5.76
N PRO A 105 -13.11 19.41 -4.61
CA PRO A 105 -13.32 18.60 -3.41
C PRO A 105 -14.54 19.07 -2.60
N GLU A 106 -15.69 19.09 -3.25
CA GLU A 106 -16.99 19.45 -2.68
C GLU A 106 -17.93 18.23 -2.70
N PRO A 107 -18.83 18.07 -1.72
CA PRO A 107 -19.80 16.98 -1.73
C PRO A 107 -20.66 16.99 -3.00
N LEU A 108 -20.69 15.85 -3.70
CA LEU A 108 -21.52 15.66 -4.90
C LEU A 108 -22.65 14.68 -4.60
N ARG A 109 -23.89 15.08 -4.93
CA ARG A 109 -25.07 14.22 -4.89
C ARG A 109 -25.71 14.20 -6.28
N LEU A 110 -25.99 12.99 -6.77
CA LEU A 110 -26.56 12.73 -8.09
C LEU A 110 -28.00 12.22 -7.96
#